data_AF-A0A3S4MQB0-F1
#
_entry.id   AF-A0A3S4MQB0-F1
#
_cell.length_a   1.000
_cell.length_b   1.000
_cell.length_c   1.000
_cell.angle_alpha   90.00
_cell.angle_beta   90.00
_cell.angle_gamma   90.00
#
_symmetry.space_group_name_H-M   'P 1'
#
loop_
_entity.id
_entity.type
_entity.pdbx_description
1 polymer ?
#
loop_
_entity_poly.entity_id
_entity_poly.type
_entity_poly.pdbx_seq_one_letter_code
_entity_poly.pdbx_strand_id
1 'polypeptide(L)'
;MTRALPLLLLALSLPAAATDSESFARRYLAYVHAVGQHSERLWPGWRMADKAFLYSDGRSTWVADAEGRAQRTTAADDSDPDLDLSYAFPRYRGRPAVLLQISAAHLRSNTGNSETLAAIGPHEAFHRYAQEDWPGLRKPGGYRGDLATLDPRPREYRYALFQSLLQALRTPGQRDSYLSDAQGWLRRWREAAPEESRLAAQVDLSEGTARYIEMAAAARYRTDFAEDPQRYRQALREYALAFYDANEIGVGVDSEAYEIGALAGVLLDLRDDDADWKEAATAGTWPLDYLLRDQPPAWSELPDDARARGERYRREMGATRQRLVELQEAFADPRRPLLVIPQPRRTIGFATAASEVRGGFYVLADGPFRQAYLGARWNVGELTLDGVDYLEGDAEAYCPGYGRSALIPLRGGDWREGTLAPEEPGLRGRLATARSLVDGRTLYCAAENAP
;
A
#
# COMPACT_ATOMS: atom_id res chain seq x y z
N MET A 1 -13.21 -42.41 36.20
CA MET A 1 -12.22 -41.30 36.26
C MET A 1 -11.39 -41.33 34.99
N THR A 2 -11.93 -40.74 33.95
CA THR A 2 -11.35 -40.65 32.60
C THR A 2 -10.46 -39.41 32.54
N ARG A 3 -9.14 -39.60 32.43
CA ARG A 3 -8.20 -38.51 32.17
C ARG A 3 -8.22 -38.21 30.67
N ALA A 4 -8.62 -36.98 30.34
CA ALA A 4 -8.57 -36.41 29.02
C ALA A 4 -7.13 -36.38 28.50
N LEU A 5 -6.93 -36.84 27.26
CA LEU A 5 -5.74 -36.52 26.47
C LEU A 5 -5.77 -35.02 26.13
N PRO A 6 -4.65 -34.29 26.24
CA PRO A 6 -4.56 -32.97 25.64
C PRO A 6 -4.50 -33.14 24.12
N LEU A 7 -5.46 -32.55 23.40
CA LEU A 7 -5.33 -32.31 21.97
C LEU A 7 -4.10 -31.42 21.77
N LEU A 8 -3.03 -32.01 21.22
CA LEU A 8 -1.99 -31.25 20.57
C LEU A 8 -2.61 -30.65 19.30
N LEU A 9 -3.10 -29.41 19.39
CA LEU A 9 -3.18 -28.53 18.24
C LEU A 9 -1.74 -28.39 17.72
N LEU A 10 -1.41 -29.13 16.66
CA LEU A 10 -0.29 -28.79 15.80
C LEU A 10 -0.60 -27.40 15.23
N ALA A 11 -0.13 -26.37 15.94
CA ALA A 11 -0.08 -25.04 15.40
C ALA A 11 0.80 -25.11 14.15
N LEU A 12 0.17 -25.12 12.98
CA LEU A 12 0.74 -24.52 11.78
C LEU A 12 0.99 -23.06 12.16
N SER A 13 2.13 -22.83 12.80
CA SER A 13 2.60 -21.49 13.04
C SER A 13 2.81 -20.88 11.66
N LEU A 14 2.07 -19.81 11.39
CA LEU A 14 2.46 -18.83 10.38
C LEU A 14 3.93 -18.45 10.59
N PRO A 15 4.64 -17.91 9.59
CA PRO A 15 6.08 -17.74 9.65
C PRO A 15 6.45 -16.74 10.76
N ALA A 16 6.55 -17.23 11.98
CA ALA A 16 7.03 -16.56 13.16
C ALA A 16 8.27 -17.36 13.56
N ALA A 17 9.42 -16.70 13.54
CA ALA A 17 10.76 -17.22 13.87
C ALA A 17 11.62 -17.82 12.75
N ALA A 18 11.48 -17.36 11.49
CA ALA A 18 12.57 -17.55 10.52
C ALA A 18 13.52 -16.35 10.55
N THR A 19 14.76 -16.55 10.99
CA THR A 19 15.80 -15.51 11.06
C THR A 19 16.81 -15.60 9.91
N ASP A 20 16.75 -16.67 9.13
CA ASP A 20 17.55 -16.91 7.93
C ASP A 20 16.68 -17.08 6.68
N SER A 21 17.24 -16.72 5.53
CA SER A 21 16.54 -16.69 4.25
C SER A 21 15.97 -18.06 3.84
N GLU A 22 16.67 -19.16 4.14
CA GLU A 22 16.22 -20.50 3.70
C GLU A 22 15.03 -20.99 4.54
N SER A 23 15.08 -20.78 5.86
CA SER A 23 13.94 -21.05 6.73
C SER A 23 12.72 -20.20 6.35
N PHE A 24 12.94 -18.91 6.01
CA PHE A 24 11.86 -18.05 5.55
C PHE A 24 11.30 -18.54 4.21
N ALA A 25 12.16 -18.84 3.24
CA ALA A 25 11.77 -19.39 1.93
C ALA A 25 10.87 -20.61 2.08
N ARG A 26 11.26 -21.58 2.92
CA ARG A 26 10.48 -22.80 3.17
C ARG A 26 9.07 -22.50 3.69
N ARG A 27 8.95 -21.58 4.65
CA ARG A 27 7.65 -21.25 5.26
C ARG A 27 6.79 -20.39 4.35
N TYR A 28 7.37 -19.34 3.76
CA TYR A 28 6.68 -18.47 2.82
C TYR A 28 6.17 -19.25 1.61
N LEU A 29 7.02 -20.07 0.98
CA LEU A 29 6.65 -20.83 -0.20
C LEU A 29 5.56 -21.87 0.08
N ALA A 30 5.60 -22.53 1.25
CA ALA A 30 4.51 -23.42 1.67
C ALA A 30 3.20 -22.66 1.88
N TYR A 31 3.26 -21.51 2.57
CA TYR A 31 2.10 -20.64 2.83
C TYR A 31 1.47 -20.13 1.53
N VAL A 32 2.24 -19.46 0.67
CA VAL A 32 1.74 -18.86 -0.56
C VAL A 32 1.32 -19.92 -1.58
N HIS A 33 1.95 -21.10 -1.58
CA HIS A 33 1.48 -22.23 -2.39
C HIS A 33 0.09 -22.70 -1.94
N ALA A 34 -0.12 -22.90 -0.63
CA ALA A 34 -1.41 -23.31 -0.09
C ALA A 34 -2.50 -22.26 -0.36
N VAL A 35 -2.20 -20.98 -0.14
CA VAL A 35 -3.07 -19.85 -0.55
C VAL A 35 -3.36 -19.91 -2.04
N GLY A 36 -2.36 -20.19 -2.86
CA GLY A 36 -2.49 -20.32 -4.30
C GLY A 36 -3.50 -21.39 -4.72
N GLN A 37 -3.37 -22.59 -4.15
CA GLN A 37 -4.25 -23.73 -4.42
C GLN A 37 -5.71 -23.48 -4.01
N HIS A 38 -5.94 -22.59 -3.04
CA HIS A 38 -7.27 -22.32 -2.48
C HIS A 38 -7.73 -20.87 -2.66
N SER A 39 -7.11 -20.14 -3.58
CA SER A 39 -7.35 -18.70 -3.81
C SER A 39 -8.82 -18.37 -4.12
N GLU A 40 -9.53 -19.23 -4.86
CA GLU A 40 -10.97 -19.03 -5.14
C GLU A 40 -11.87 -19.15 -3.89
N ARG A 41 -11.39 -19.75 -2.79
CA ARG A 41 -12.10 -19.76 -1.50
C ARG A 41 -11.93 -18.45 -0.73
N LEU A 42 -10.89 -17.68 -1.05
CA LEU A 42 -10.64 -16.37 -0.46
C LEU A 42 -11.42 -15.29 -1.21
N TRP A 43 -11.36 -15.33 -2.54
CA TRP A 43 -12.10 -14.41 -3.41
C TRP A 43 -12.57 -15.10 -4.69
N PRO A 44 -13.88 -15.02 -5.03
CA PRO A 44 -14.40 -15.59 -6.26
C PRO A 44 -13.65 -15.09 -7.50
N GLY A 45 -13.16 -16.00 -8.33
CA GLY A 45 -12.44 -15.68 -9.57
C GLY A 45 -10.96 -15.33 -9.40
N TRP A 46 -10.43 -15.23 -8.18
CA TRP A 46 -8.98 -15.08 -7.97
C TRP A 46 -8.30 -16.45 -8.11
N ARG A 47 -7.62 -16.66 -9.25
CA ARG A 47 -7.03 -17.97 -9.63
C ARG A 47 -5.52 -17.92 -9.63
N MET A 48 -4.93 -18.52 -8.60
CA MET A 48 -3.48 -18.55 -8.38
C MET A 48 -2.84 -19.94 -8.54
N ALA A 49 -3.62 -21.01 -8.69
CA ALA A 49 -3.11 -22.38 -8.72
C ALA A 49 -2.16 -22.68 -9.91
N ASP A 50 -2.31 -21.97 -11.02
CA ASP A 50 -1.48 -22.07 -12.22
C ASP A 50 -0.24 -21.15 -12.19
N LYS A 51 -0.05 -20.37 -11.12
CA LYS A 51 1.06 -19.44 -10.96
C LYS A 51 2.26 -20.09 -10.27
N ALA A 52 3.47 -19.59 -10.55
CA ALA A 52 4.67 -19.98 -9.81
C ALA A 52 4.89 -19.02 -8.62
N PHE A 53 5.43 -19.53 -7.52
CA PHE A 53 5.73 -18.72 -6.33
C PHE A 53 7.23 -18.77 -6.05
N LEU A 54 7.84 -17.59 -5.91
CA LEU A 54 9.27 -17.43 -5.73
C LEU A 54 9.57 -16.52 -4.54
N TYR A 55 10.69 -16.82 -3.89
CA TYR A 55 11.31 -15.95 -2.90
C TYR A 55 12.78 -15.73 -3.25
N SER A 56 13.28 -14.51 -3.09
CA SER A 56 14.69 -14.17 -3.26
C SER A 56 15.21 -13.34 -2.09
N ASP A 57 16.45 -13.58 -1.69
CA ASP A 57 17.17 -12.72 -0.73
C ASP A 57 18.22 -11.82 -1.39
N GLY A 58 18.17 -11.70 -2.71
CA GLY A 58 19.15 -11.00 -3.55
C GLY A 58 20.38 -11.85 -3.91
N ARG A 59 20.65 -12.95 -3.19
CA ARG A 59 21.77 -13.86 -3.45
C ARG A 59 21.33 -15.23 -3.93
N SER A 60 20.25 -15.73 -3.35
CA SER A 60 19.65 -17.03 -3.62
C SER A 60 18.18 -16.84 -3.93
N THR A 61 17.67 -17.68 -4.82
CA THR A 61 16.25 -17.70 -5.18
C THR A 61 15.71 -19.10 -4.97
N TRP A 62 14.50 -19.18 -4.44
CA TRP A 62 13.76 -20.41 -4.21
C TRP A 62 12.42 -20.34 -4.92
N VAL A 63 11.91 -21.49 -5.34
CA VAL A 63 10.60 -21.66 -5.96
C VAL A 63 9.83 -22.77 -5.24
N ALA A 64 8.52 -22.62 -5.11
CA ALA A 64 7.65 -23.68 -4.61
C ALA A 64 7.54 -24.80 -5.67
N ASP A 65 7.74 -26.05 -5.26
CA ASP A 65 7.39 -27.22 -6.08
C ASP A 65 5.88 -27.51 -6.06
N ALA A 66 5.48 -28.64 -6.67
CA ALA A 66 4.08 -29.03 -6.78
C ALA A 66 3.41 -29.30 -5.41
N GLU A 67 4.20 -29.57 -4.37
CA GLU A 67 3.74 -29.77 -3.00
C GLU A 67 4.01 -28.56 -2.09
N GLY A 68 4.43 -27.43 -2.67
CA GLY A 68 4.74 -26.21 -1.93
C GLY A 68 6.09 -26.20 -1.21
N ARG A 69 6.97 -27.19 -1.46
CA ARG A 69 8.30 -27.23 -0.83
C ARG A 69 9.25 -26.31 -1.58
N ALA A 70 10.08 -25.59 -0.82
CA ALA A 70 11.07 -24.69 -1.40
C ALA A 70 12.21 -25.46 -2.07
N GLN A 71 12.45 -25.18 -3.36
CA GLN A 71 13.58 -25.67 -4.14
C GLN A 71 14.44 -24.50 -4.59
N ARG A 72 15.76 -24.61 -4.43
CA ARG A 72 16.69 -23.59 -4.97
C ARG A 72 16.59 -23.55 -6.49
N THR A 73 16.60 -22.36 -7.06
CA THR A 73 16.54 -22.14 -8.49
C THR A 73 17.42 -20.95 -8.91
N THR A 74 17.60 -20.78 -10.22
CA THR A 74 18.24 -19.59 -10.78
C THR A 74 17.30 -18.39 -10.61
N ALA A 75 17.88 -17.21 -10.40
CA ALA A 75 17.12 -15.97 -10.22
C ALA A 75 16.12 -15.74 -11.37
N ALA A 76 14.96 -15.15 -11.04
CA ALA A 76 14.09 -14.58 -12.05
C ALA A 76 14.73 -13.29 -12.59
N ASP A 77 14.51 -12.97 -13.87
CA ASP A 77 15.14 -11.82 -14.54
C ASP A 77 14.87 -10.47 -13.83
N ASP A 78 13.81 -10.38 -13.03
CA ASP A 78 13.39 -9.17 -12.29
C ASP A 78 13.90 -9.10 -10.84
N SER A 79 14.91 -9.90 -10.45
CA SER A 79 15.44 -9.81 -9.08
C SER A 79 16.39 -8.62 -8.90
N ASP A 80 16.05 -7.68 -8.02
CA ASP A 80 16.96 -6.61 -7.61
C ASP A 80 17.71 -6.99 -6.30
N PRO A 81 19.04 -7.16 -6.32
CA PRO A 81 19.81 -7.53 -5.14
C PRO A 81 20.03 -6.37 -4.15
N ASP A 82 19.77 -5.13 -4.57
CA ASP A 82 20.05 -3.92 -3.79
C ASP A 82 18.82 -3.42 -3.02
N LEU A 83 17.64 -4.03 -3.23
CA LEU A 83 16.41 -3.70 -2.50
C LEU A 83 16.24 -4.56 -1.25
N ASP A 84 15.93 -3.90 -0.13
CA ASP A 84 15.64 -4.56 1.15
C ASP A 84 14.34 -5.36 1.14
N LEU A 85 13.33 -4.85 0.43
CA LEU A 85 12.02 -5.45 0.26
C LEU A 85 11.45 -5.03 -1.10
N SER A 86 11.03 -6.00 -1.90
CA SER A 86 10.40 -5.77 -3.21
C SER A 86 9.49 -6.93 -3.57
N TYR A 87 8.62 -6.70 -4.55
CA TYR A 87 7.81 -7.75 -5.17
C TYR A 87 7.74 -7.52 -6.67
N ALA A 88 7.56 -8.61 -7.42
CA ALA A 88 7.43 -8.57 -8.86
C ALA A 88 6.55 -9.70 -9.39
N PHE A 89 6.11 -9.57 -10.63
CA PHE A 89 5.27 -10.56 -11.32
C PHE A 89 5.93 -11.08 -12.61
N PRO A 90 7.12 -11.70 -12.52
CA PRO A 90 7.86 -12.18 -13.68
C PRO A 90 7.18 -13.39 -14.32
N ARG A 91 7.76 -13.90 -15.41
CA ARG A 91 7.50 -15.26 -15.88
C ARG A 91 8.59 -16.19 -15.40
N TYR A 92 8.21 -17.32 -14.80
CA TYR A 92 9.13 -18.40 -14.45
C TYR A 92 8.81 -19.64 -15.29
N ARG A 93 9.77 -20.08 -16.11
CA ARG A 93 9.60 -21.21 -17.05
C ARG A 93 8.31 -21.11 -17.88
N GLY A 94 8.03 -19.91 -18.38
CA GLY A 94 6.86 -19.63 -19.20
C GLY A 94 5.53 -19.49 -18.44
N ARG A 95 5.50 -19.63 -17.11
CA ARG A 95 4.31 -19.40 -16.27
C ARG A 95 4.36 -18.03 -15.59
N PRO A 96 3.25 -17.29 -15.45
CA PRO A 96 3.23 -16.09 -14.62
C PRO A 96 3.53 -16.44 -13.17
N ALA A 97 4.20 -15.53 -12.46
CA ALA A 97 4.72 -15.80 -11.13
C ALA A 97 4.45 -14.67 -10.13
N VAL A 98 4.60 -14.98 -8.85
CA VAL A 98 4.72 -14.02 -7.74
C VAL A 98 6.12 -14.16 -7.18
N LEU A 99 6.91 -13.10 -7.24
CA LEU A 99 8.23 -13.01 -6.63
C LEU A 99 8.15 -12.07 -5.44
N LEU A 100 8.50 -12.57 -4.25
CA LEU A 100 8.78 -11.75 -3.08
C LEU A 100 10.30 -11.68 -2.87
N GLN A 101 10.85 -10.48 -2.76
CA GLN A 101 12.26 -10.27 -2.46
C GLN A 101 12.41 -9.63 -1.10
N ILE A 102 13.21 -10.23 -0.22
CA ILE A 102 13.55 -9.65 1.09
C ILE A 102 15.01 -9.91 1.37
N SER A 103 15.81 -8.85 1.48
CA SER A 103 17.23 -8.97 1.79
C SER A 103 17.42 -9.71 3.13
N ALA A 104 18.49 -10.49 3.22
CA ALA A 104 18.79 -11.19 4.48
C ALA A 104 18.99 -10.22 5.65
N ALA A 105 19.43 -8.99 5.38
CA ALA A 105 19.56 -7.93 6.39
C ALA A 105 18.18 -7.46 6.88
N HIS A 106 17.26 -7.18 5.95
CA HIS A 106 15.90 -6.76 6.27
C HIS A 106 15.12 -7.84 7.02
N LEU A 107 15.29 -9.11 6.65
CA LEU A 107 14.67 -10.22 7.38
C LEU A 107 15.19 -10.29 8.83
N ARG A 108 16.50 -10.11 9.05
CA ARG A 108 17.09 -10.09 10.40
C ARG A 108 16.68 -8.90 11.24
N SER A 109 16.41 -7.74 10.65
CA SER A 109 15.88 -6.58 11.39
C SER A 109 14.40 -6.73 11.73
N ASN A 110 13.69 -7.69 11.13
CA ASN A 110 12.25 -7.90 11.24
C ASN A 110 11.87 -9.32 11.73
N THR A 111 12.69 -9.93 12.57
CA THR A 111 12.53 -11.34 12.99
C THR A 111 11.16 -11.65 13.64
N GLY A 112 10.57 -10.67 14.34
CA GLY A 112 9.23 -10.76 14.93
C GLY A 112 8.06 -10.57 13.94
N ASN A 113 8.33 -10.10 12.72
CA ASN A 113 7.32 -9.68 11.74
C ASN A 113 7.31 -10.56 10.48
N SER A 114 7.87 -11.77 10.56
CA SER A 114 8.00 -12.66 9.40
C SER A 114 6.65 -13.07 8.80
N GLU A 115 5.58 -13.07 9.61
CA GLU A 115 4.20 -13.30 9.16
C GLU A 115 3.68 -12.13 8.32
N THR A 116 3.84 -10.91 8.81
CA THR A 116 3.51 -9.68 8.07
C THR A 116 4.28 -9.60 6.75
N LEU A 117 5.57 -9.95 6.77
CA LEU A 117 6.39 -10.00 5.55
C LEU A 117 5.91 -11.06 4.56
N ALA A 118 5.48 -12.23 5.03
CA ALA A 118 4.95 -13.28 4.16
C ALA A 118 3.58 -12.91 3.55
N ALA A 119 2.79 -12.08 4.24
CA ALA A 119 1.47 -11.63 3.78
C ALA A 119 1.55 -10.71 2.54
N ILE A 120 2.69 -10.04 2.32
CA ILE A 120 2.93 -9.18 1.15
C ILE A 120 2.73 -9.96 -0.17
N GLY A 121 3.16 -11.22 -0.23
CA GLY A 121 3.01 -12.04 -1.44
C GLY A 121 1.55 -12.16 -1.90
N PRO A 122 0.65 -12.70 -1.06
CA PRO A 122 -0.79 -12.71 -1.33
C PRO A 122 -1.41 -11.33 -1.56
N HIS A 123 -1.04 -10.30 -0.78
CA HIS A 123 -1.55 -8.93 -0.93
C HIS A 123 -1.31 -8.40 -2.35
N GLU A 124 -0.06 -8.43 -2.78
CA GLU A 124 0.32 -7.90 -4.09
C GLU A 124 -0.17 -8.79 -5.23
N ALA A 125 -0.21 -10.11 -5.03
CA ALA A 125 -0.81 -11.02 -5.99
C ALA A 125 -2.32 -10.79 -6.17
N PHE A 126 -3.02 -10.31 -5.14
CA PHE A 126 -4.42 -9.94 -5.23
C PHE A 126 -4.61 -8.69 -6.08
N HIS A 127 -3.78 -7.65 -5.86
CA HIS A 127 -3.72 -6.48 -6.74
C HIS A 127 -3.52 -6.89 -8.21
N ARG A 128 -2.51 -7.74 -8.46
CA ARG A 128 -2.10 -8.11 -9.82
C ARG A 128 -3.07 -9.04 -10.53
N TYR A 129 -3.58 -10.08 -9.86
CA TYR A 129 -4.28 -11.19 -10.49
C TYR A 129 -5.78 -11.24 -10.18
N ALA A 130 -6.29 -10.35 -9.32
CA ALA A 130 -7.72 -10.14 -9.14
C ALA A 130 -8.13 -8.71 -9.54
N GLN A 131 -7.48 -7.70 -8.96
CA GLN A 131 -7.98 -6.31 -8.98
C GLN A 131 -7.63 -5.52 -10.24
N GLU A 132 -6.59 -5.89 -10.99
CA GLU A 132 -6.15 -5.19 -12.21
C GLU A 132 -7.31 -4.93 -13.20
N ASP A 133 -8.27 -5.86 -13.26
CA ASP A 133 -9.40 -5.80 -14.18
C ASP A 133 -10.73 -5.34 -13.56
N TRP A 134 -10.74 -4.97 -12.28
CA TRP A 134 -11.98 -4.55 -11.61
C TRP A 134 -12.52 -3.26 -12.22
N PRO A 135 -13.78 -3.25 -12.72
CA PRO A 135 -14.40 -2.06 -13.28
C PRO A 135 -14.39 -0.87 -12.32
N GLY A 136 -14.54 -1.13 -11.02
CA GLY A 136 -14.51 -0.11 -9.97
C GLY A 136 -13.18 0.63 -9.82
N LEU A 137 -12.06 -0.04 -10.15
CA LEU A 137 -10.70 0.49 -10.00
C LEU A 137 -10.14 1.11 -11.29
N ARG A 138 -10.81 0.94 -12.43
CA ARG A 138 -10.42 1.51 -13.72
C ARG A 138 -10.74 3.00 -13.89
N LYS A 139 -11.32 3.66 -12.88
CA LYS A 139 -11.72 5.08 -13.00
C LYS A 139 -10.49 5.99 -12.95
N PRO A 140 -10.30 6.87 -13.96
CA PRO A 140 -9.22 7.85 -13.92
C PRO A 140 -9.42 8.86 -12.77
N GLY A 141 -8.34 9.22 -12.09
CA GLY A 141 -8.32 10.27 -11.07
C GLY A 141 -8.28 9.80 -9.61
N GLY A 142 -8.03 8.51 -9.35
CA GLY A 142 -7.63 8.08 -8.01
C GLY A 142 -6.13 8.31 -7.83
N TYR A 143 -5.79 9.13 -6.84
CA TYR A 143 -4.41 9.39 -6.43
C TYR A 143 -4.23 8.81 -5.05
N ARG A 144 -3.07 8.21 -4.81
CA ARG A 144 -2.67 7.78 -3.47
C ARG A 144 -2.29 9.00 -2.64
N GLY A 145 -2.49 8.94 -1.32
CA GLY A 145 -1.96 9.95 -0.40
C GLY A 145 -2.95 10.86 0.27
N ASP A 146 -2.42 11.60 1.23
CA ASP A 146 -3.13 12.64 1.94
C ASP A 146 -3.33 13.86 1.03
N LEU A 147 -4.47 14.54 1.16
CA LEU A 147 -4.61 15.88 0.60
C LEU A 147 -3.52 16.79 1.18
N ALA A 148 -2.91 17.61 0.33
CA ALA A 148 -1.87 18.55 0.72
C ALA A 148 -2.33 19.63 1.72
N THR A 149 -3.64 19.79 1.91
CA THR A 149 -4.21 20.62 2.99
C THR A 149 -3.83 20.08 4.39
N LEU A 150 -3.63 18.76 4.49
CA LEU A 150 -3.25 18.07 5.72
C LEU A 150 -4.20 18.41 6.87
N ASP A 151 -5.49 18.49 6.57
CA ASP A 151 -6.54 18.69 7.57
C ASP A 151 -6.55 17.49 8.54
N PRO A 152 -6.48 17.70 9.87
CA PRO A 152 -6.56 16.60 10.83
C PRO A 152 -7.96 16.02 11.00
N ARG A 153 -9.04 16.76 10.69
CA ARG A 153 -10.42 16.30 10.95
C ARG A 153 -10.76 14.95 10.31
N PRO A 154 -10.36 14.68 9.05
CA PRO A 154 -10.56 13.35 8.47
C PRO A 154 -9.89 12.23 9.25
N ARG A 155 -8.70 12.46 9.80
CA ARG A 155 -7.97 11.47 10.63
C ARG A 155 -8.71 11.19 11.94
N GLU A 156 -9.29 12.21 12.56
CA GLU A 156 -10.14 12.05 13.75
C GLU A 156 -11.35 11.16 13.43
N TYR A 157 -12.09 11.47 12.37
CA TYR A 157 -13.29 10.72 12.00
C TYR A 157 -12.99 9.30 11.52
N ARG A 158 -11.96 9.12 10.68
CA ARG A 158 -11.55 7.78 10.19
C ARG A 158 -11.02 6.90 11.31
N TYR A 159 -10.36 7.48 12.31
CA TYR A 159 -9.97 6.74 13.50
C TYR A 159 -11.14 6.38 14.41
N ALA A 160 -12.09 7.31 14.65
CA ALA A 160 -13.31 7.00 15.40
C ALA A 160 -14.14 5.90 14.71
N LEU A 161 -14.26 5.98 13.37
CA LEU A 161 -14.85 4.94 12.53
C LEU A 161 -14.16 3.59 12.75
N PHE A 162 -12.83 3.53 12.62
CA PHE A 162 -12.06 2.31 12.85
C PHE A 162 -12.30 1.73 14.26
N GLN A 163 -12.28 2.57 15.30
CA GLN A 163 -12.54 2.12 16.67
C GLN A 163 -13.94 1.53 16.82
N SER A 164 -14.96 2.15 16.22
CA SER A 164 -16.33 1.62 16.20
C SER A 164 -16.39 0.24 15.53
N LEU A 165 -15.74 0.06 14.36
CA LEU A 165 -15.67 -1.25 13.69
C LEU A 165 -14.94 -2.29 14.56
N LEU A 166 -13.87 -1.89 15.26
CA LEU A 166 -13.10 -2.80 16.11
C LEU A 166 -13.91 -3.23 17.34
N GLN A 167 -14.70 -2.32 17.91
CA GLN A 167 -15.63 -2.68 18.97
C GLN A 167 -16.74 -3.61 18.47
N ALA A 168 -17.26 -3.40 17.26
CA ALA A 168 -18.22 -4.30 16.63
C ALA A 168 -17.67 -5.74 16.45
N LEU A 169 -16.36 -5.88 16.22
CA LEU A 169 -15.67 -7.18 16.18
C LEU A 169 -15.46 -7.79 17.57
N ARG A 170 -15.06 -6.96 18.56
CA ARG A 170 -14.79 -7.38 19.95
C ARG A 170 -16.06 -7.79 20.68
N THR A 171 -17.19 -7.14 20.41
CA THR A 171 -18.44 -7.30 21.16
C THR A 171 -19.63 -7.69 20.25
N PRO A 172 -19.71 -8.95 19.78
CA PRO A 172 -20.75 -9.37 18.84
C PRO A 172 -22.19 -9.07 19.28
N GLY A 173 -22.47 -9.10 20.59
CA GLY A 173 -23.81 -8.80 21.13
C GLY A 173 -24.22 -7.31 21.06
N GLN A 174 -23.30 -6.39 20.77
CA GLN A 174 -23.56 -4.95 20.58
C GLN A 174 -23.16 -4.47 19.18
N ARG A 175 -22.93 -5.41 18.25
CA ARG A 175 -22.40 -5.13 16.91
C ARG A 175 -23.17 -4.01 16.19
N ASP A 176 -24.50 -4.09 16.14
CA ASP A 176 -25.32 -3.13 15.41
C ASP A 176 -25.23 -1.71 15.98
N SER A 177 -25.09 -1.57 17.30
CA SER A 177 -24.88 -0.26 17.93
C SER A 177 -23.56 0.36 17.46
N TYR A 178 -22.48 -0.43 17.48
CA TYR A 178 -21.17 0.05 17.03
C TYR A 178 -21.11 0.28 15.51
N LEU A 179 -21.83 -0.50 14.70
CA LEU A 179 -21.97 -0.22 13.27
C LEU A 179 -22.78 1.06 13.01
N SER A 180 -23.77 1.37 13.84
CA SER A 180 -24.51 2.63 13.78
C SER A 180 -23.60 3.83 14.11
N ASP A 181 -22.73 3.71 15.12
CA ASP A 181 -21.69 4.72 15.40
C ASP A 181 -20.72 4.88 14.22
N ALA A 182 -20.24 3.77 13.65
CA ALA A 182 -19.37 3.78 12.48
C ALA A 182 -20.04 4.52 11.30
N GLN A 183 -21.32 4.28 11.05
CA GLN A 183 -22.07 4.98 10.01
C GLN A 183 -22.17 6.50 10.27
N GLY A 184 -22.35 6.90 11.53
CA GLY A 184 -22.27 8.31 11.92
C GLY A 184 -20.91 8.95 11.61
N TRP A 185 -19.81 8.25 11.90
CA TRP A 185 -18.46 8.72 11.61
C TRP A 185 -18.14 8.79 10.12
N LEU A 186 -18.55 7.78 9.35
CA LEU A 186 -18.43 7.77 7.88
C LEU A 186 -19.14 9.00 7.27
N ARG A 187 -20.35 9.29 7.76
CA ARG A 187 -21.11 10.47 7.31
C ARG A 187 -20.42 11.78 7.66
N ARG A 188 -19.95 11.95 8.90
CA ARG A 188 -19.20 13.15 9.32
C ARG A 188 -17.93 13.37 8.50
N TRP A 189 -17.18 12.31 8.22
CA TRP A 189 -15.98 12.39 7.38
C TRP A 189 -16.32 12.88 5.97
N ARG A 190 -17.33 12.28 5.34
CA ARG A 190 -17.80 12.65 4.00
C ARG A 190 -18.31 14.09 3.92
N GLU A 191 -19.01 14.55 4.95
CA GLU A 191 -19.54 15.91 5.03
C GLU A 191 -18.42 16.93 5.28
N ALA A 192 -17.44 16.62 6.13
CA ALA A 192 -16.36 17.53 6.49
C ALA A 192 -15.23 17.61 5.46
N ALA A 193 -15.00 16.53 4.71
CA ALA A 193 -13.94 16.40 3.71
C ALA A 193 -14.40 15.62 2.47
N PRO A 194 -15.36 16.17 1.70
CA PRO A 194 -15.95 15.49 0.55
C PRO A 194 -14.93 15.16 -0.55
N GLU A 195 -13.94 16.03 -0.74
CA GLU A 195 -12.88 15.81 -1.73
C GLU A 195 -11.96 14.64 -1.33
N GLU A 196 -11.51 14.60 -0.08
CA GLU A 196 -10.69 13.49 0.42
C GLU A 196 -11.44 12.18 0.32
N SER A 197 -12.72 12.15 0.74
CA SER A 197 -13.51 10.92 0.65
C SER A 197 -13.68 10.43 -0.79
N ARG A 198 -13.85 11.33 -1.75
CA ARG A 198 -13.92 10.99 -3.18
C ARG A 198 -12.60 10.41 -3.69
N LEU A 199 -11.46 11.01 -3.31
CA LEU A 199 -10.13 10.59 -3.75
C LEU A 199 -9.69 9.28 -3.09
N ALA A 200 -10.01 9.12 -1.80
CA ALA A 200 -9.69 7.94 -1.01
C ALA A 200 -10.43 6.69 -1.50
N ALA A 201 -11.61 6.83 -2.12
CA ALA A 201 -12.48 5.72 -2.51
C ALA A 201 -11.78 4.58 -3.28
N GLN A 202 -10.85 4.90 -4.19
CA GLN A 202 -10.11 3.87 -4.93
C GLN A 202 -9.17 3.10 -4.00
N VAL A 203 -8.40 3.80 -3.16
CA VAL A 203 -7.43 3.21 -2.23
C VAL A 203 -8.15 2.45 -1.11
N ASP A 204 -9.23 3.02 -0.59
CA ASP A 204 -10.15 2.41 0.38
C ASP A 204 -10.72 1.08 -0.13
N LEU A 205 -11.03 0.97 -1.42
CA LEU A 205 -11.42 -0.28 -2.06
C LEU A 205 -10.23 -1.21 -2.29
N SER A 206 -9.18 -0.75 -2.99
CA SER A 206 -8.10 -1.62 -3.45
C SER A 206 -7.26 -2.16 -2.30
N GLU A 207 -6.72 -1.27 -1.46
CA GLU A 207 -5.83 -1.66 -0.36
C GLU A 207 -6.61 -2.28 0.79
N GLY A 208 -7.84 -1.80 1.05
CA GLY A 208 -8.71 -2.38 2.07
C GLY A 208 -9.05 -3.84 1.80
N THR A 209 -9.38 -4.19 0.55
CA THR A 209 -9.67 -5.59 0.18
C THR A 209 -8.41 -6.45 0.10
N ALA A 210 -7.29 -5.91 -0.35
CA ALA A 210 -6.00 -6.62 -0.33
C ALA A 210 -5.53 -6.92 1.11
N ARG A 211 -5.69 -5.97 2.04
CA ARG A 211 -5.42 -6.21 3.47
C ARG A 211 -6.39 -7.20 4.10
N TYR A 212 -7.67 -7.22 3.70
CA TYR A 212 -8.59 -8.28 4.08
C TYR A 212 -8.08 -9.66 3.61
N ILE A 213 -7.54 -9.76 2.39
CA ILE A 213 -6.99 -11.02 1.86
C ILE A 213 -5.83 -11.53 2.71
N GLU A 214 -4.97 -10.65 3.23
CA GLU A 214 -3.92 -11.05 4.16
C GLU A 214 -4.50 -11.78 5.39
N MET A 215 -5.50 -11.18 6.04
CA MET A 215 -6.14 -11.74 7.24
C MET A 215 -6.92 -13.03 6.91
N ALA A 216 -7.65 -13.04 5.81
CA ALA A 216 -8.44 -14.19 5.37
C ALA A 216 -7.54 -15.38 4.99
N ALA A 217 -6.44 -15.13 4.27
CA ALA A 217 -5.46 -16.14 3.89
C ALA A 217 -4.78 -16.74 5.12
N ALA A 218 -4.36 -15.91 6.07
CA ALA A 218 -3.75 -16.35 7.31
C ALA A 218 -4.72 -17.20 8.15
N ALA A 219 -5.97 -16.76 8.30
CA ALA A 219 -7.00 -17.52 9.00
C ALA A 219 -7.30 -18.87 8.33
N ARG A 220 -7.48 -18.89 7.00
CA ARG A 220 -7.69 -20.14 6.24
C ARG A 220 -6.51 -21.09 6.38
N TYR A 221 -5.28 -20.58 6.25
CA TYR A 221 -4.07 -21.38 6.40
C TYR A 221 -3.95 -22.01 7.80
N ARG A 222 -4.24 -21.26 8.87
CA ARG A 222 -4.28 -21.79 10.26
C ARG A 222 -5.34 -22.88 10.46
N THR A 223 -6.38 -22.88 9.64
CA THR A 223 -7.43 -23.91 9.65
C THR A 223 -7.21 -25.03 8.64
N ASP A 224 -6.05 -25.09 7.97
CA ASP A 224 -5.76 -26.04 6.89
C ASP A 224 -6.83 -26.00 5.78
N PHE A 225 -7.30 -24.79 5.47
CA PHE A 225 -8.38 -24.54 4.52
C PHE A 225 -9.64 -25.40 4.76
N ALA A 226 -9.91 -25.78 6.02
CA ALA A 226 -11.06 -26.59 6.40
C ALA A 226 -12.37 -26.05 5.81
N GLU A 227 -13.24 -26.98 5.39
CA GLU A 227 -14.56 -26.68 4.83
C GLU A 227 -15.50 -26.05 5.86
N ASP A 228 -15.29 -26.29 7.16
CA ASP A 228 -16.15 -25.80 8.23
C ASP A 228 -16.14 -24.25 8.29
N PRO A 229 -17.26 -23.60 7.93
CA PRO A 229 -17.36 -22.14 7.93
C PRO A 229 -17.26 -21.54 9.34
N GLN A 230 -17.71 -22.25 10.37
CA GLN A 230 -17.63 -21.74 11.75
C GLN A 230 -16.18 -21.72 12.24
N ARG A 231 -15.43 -22.79 11.96
CA ARG A 231 -14.00 -22.85 12.28
C ARG A 231 -13.21 -21.75 11.58
N TYR A 232 -13.48 -21.50 10.30
CA TYR A 232 -12.86 -20.40 9.58
C TYR A 232 -13.19 -19.04 10.20
N ARG A 233 -14.48 -18.76 10.45
CA ARG A 233 -14.91 -17.47 11.01
C ARG A 233 -14.36 -17.21 12.40
N GLN A 234 -14.27 -18.25 13.23
CA GLN A 234 -13.59 -18.15 14.51
C GLN A 234 -12.11 -17.79 14.33
N ALA A 235 -11.39 -18.50 13.46
CA ALA A 235 -9.98 -18.22 13.19
C ALA A 235 -9.75 -16.82 12.60
N LEU A 236 -10.64 -16.35 11.73
CA LEU A 236 -10.59 -15.00 11.15
C LEU A 236 -10.76 -13.92 12.21
N ARG A 237 -11.77 -14.08 13.08
CA ARG A 237 -12.00 -13.14 14.18
C ARG A 237 -10.82 -13.12 15.15
N GLU A 238 -10.32 -14.29 15.56
CA GLU A 238 -9.16 -14.39 16.46
C GLU A 238 -7.91 -13.78 15.85
N TYR A 239 -7.68 -14.01 14.55
CA TYR A 239 -6.58 -13.41 13.81
C TYR A 239 -6.65 -11.89 13.81
N ALA A 240 -7.79 -11.34 13.38
CA ALA A 240 -7.98 -9.91 13.27
C ALA A 240 -7.84 -9.21 14.64
N LEU A 241 -8.41 -9.79 15.70
CA LEU A 241 -8.25 -9.25 17.05
C LEU A 241 -6.79 -9.27 17.51
N ALA A 242 -6.09 -10.39 17.35
CA ALA A 242 -4.67 -10.48 17.71
C ALA A 242 -3.82 -9.49 16.90
N PHE A 243 -4.14 -9.30 15.62
CA PHE A 243 -3.48 -8.33 14.76
C PHE A 243 -3.67 -6.89 15.29
N TYR A 244 -4.91 -6.47 15.56
CA TYR A 244 -5.20 -5.10 16.02
C TYR A 244 -4.86 -4.84 17.49
N ASP A 245 -4.74 -5.88 18.32
CA ASP A 245 -4.24 -5.75 19.69
C ASP A 245 -2.71 -5.54 19.71
N ALA A 246 -2.00 -6.05 18.70
CA ALA A 246 -0.55 -5.94 18.58
C ALA A 246 -0.08 -4.73 17.75
N ASN A 247 -0.96 -4.10 16.98
CA ASN A 247 -0.60 -3.05 16.03
C ASN A 247 -1.47 -1.80 16.19
N GLU A 248 -0.85 -0.64 16.19
CA GLU A 248 -1.57 0.62 16.03
C GLU A 248 -1.92 0.85 14.56
N ILE A 249 -3.13 1.35 14.30
CA ILE A 249 -3.51 1.81 12.96
C ILE A 249 -2.55 2.92 12.51
N GLY A 250 -1.96 2.76 11.32
CA GLY A 250 -1.10 3.77 10.71
C GLY A 250 -1.87 5.05 10.39
N VAL A 251 -1.18 6.18 10.30
CA VAL A 251 -1.81 7.50 10.07
C VAL A 251 -1.66 7.90 8.61
N GLY A 252 -2.72 8.36 7.95
CA GLY A 252 -2.72 8.73 6.53
C GLY A 252 -3.73 7.93 5.72
N VAL A 253 -4.20 8.47 4.60
CA VAL A 253 -5.31 7.90 3.80
C VAL A 253 -5.02 6.44 3.47
N ASP A 254 -3.83 6.19 2.92
CA ASP A 254 -3.38 4.85 2.55
C ASP A 254 -3.37 3.91 3.75
N SER A 255 -2.65 4.23 4.83
CA SER A 255 -2.56 3.33 5.99
C SER A 255 -3.92 3.09 6.66
N GLU A 256 -4.79 4.10 6.70
CA GLU A 256 -6.13 3.97 7.27
C GLU A 256 -7.04 3.13 6.38
N ALA A 257 -6.88 3.22 5.05
CA ALA A 257 -7.64 2.44 4.07
C ALA A 257 -7.43 0.93 4.23
N TYR A 258 -6.18 0.51 4.47
CA TYR A 258 -5.85 -0.89 4.76
C TYR A 258 -6.71 -1.42 5.91
N GLU A 259 -6.67 -0.75 7.06
CA GLU A 259 -7.26 -1.29 8.28
C GLU A 259 -8.79 -1.12 8.32
N ILE A 260 -9.32 0.01 7.85
CA ILE A 260 -10.78 0.24 7.78
C ILE A 260 -11.42 -0.75 6.80
N GLY A 261 -10.85 -0.86 5.59
CA GLY A 261 -11.40 -1.74 4.57
C GLY A 261 -11.26 -3.21 4.95
N ALA A 262 -10.14 -3.61 5.55
CA ALA A 262 -9.94 -4.99 5.98
C ALA A 262 -10.91 -5.39 7.09
N LEU A 263 -11.07 -4.52 8.09
CA LEU A 263 -11.98 -4.78 9.19
C LEU A 263 -13.44 -4.82 8.74
N ALA A 264 -13.82 -3.99 7.76
CA ALA A 264 -15.13 -4.09 7.12
C ALA A 264 -15.33 -5.45 6.41
N GLY A 265 -14.34 -5.90 5.64
CA GLY A 265 -14.34 -7.21 4.99
C GLY A 265 -14.42 -8.37 5.99
N VAL A 266 -13.68 -8.29 7.10
CA VAL A 266 -13.76 -9.27 8.21
C VAL A 266 -15.17 -9.30 8.79
N LEU A 267 -15.75 -8.15 9.13
CA LEU A 267 -17.11 -8.08 9.70
C LEU A 267 -18.17 -8.62 8.74
N LEU A 268 -18.00 -8.41 7.43
CA LEU A 268 -18.85 -8.99 6.39
C LEU A 268 -18.72 -10.51 6.32
N ASP A 269 -17.50 -11.05 6.32
CA ASP A 269 -17.27 -12.51 6.30
C ASP A 269 -17.73 -13.23 7.58
N LEU A 270 -17.92 -12.49 8.67
CA LEU A 270 -18.49 -13.00 9.92
C LEU A 270 -20.02 -13.00 9.94
N ARG A 271 -20.69 -12.47 8.90
CA ARG A 271 -22.14 -12.59 8.72
C ARG A 271 -22.50 -13.96 8.15
N ASP A 272 -23.68 -14.45 8.49
CA ASP A 272 -24.19 -15.75 8.01
C ASP A 272 -25.00 -15.62 6.71
N ASP A 273 -25.39 -14.41 6.32
CA ASP A 273 -26.46 -14.11 5.37
C ASP A 273 -26.02 -13.37 4.11
N ASP A 274 -24.74 -13.01 3.96
CA ASP A 274 -24.33 -12.00 2.96
C ASP A 274 -23.17 -12.46 2.07
N ALA A 275 -23.49 -13.28 1.05
CA ALA A 275 -22.52 -13.88 0.14
C ALA A 275 -21.99 -12.94 -0.97
N ASP A 276 -22.69 -11.82 -1.21
CA ASP A 276 -22.50 -11.03 -2.45
C ASP A 276 -21.53 -9.85 -2.27
N TRP A 277 -21.05 -9.59 -1.05
CA TRP A 277 -20.23 -8.41 -0.78
C TRP A 277 -18.93 -8.37 -1.60
N LYS A 278 -18.33 -9.54 -1.87
CA LYS A 278 -17.11 -9.67 -2.71
C LYS A 278 -17.40 -9.37 -4.18
N GLU A 279 -18.58 -9.73 -4.66
CA GLU A 279 -19.04 -9.39 -6.02
C GLU A 279 -19.31 -7.88 -6.11
N ALA A 280 -20.00 -7.30 -5.12
CA ALA A 280 -20.21 -5.85 -5.04
C ALA A 280 -18.88 -5.08 -4.96
N ALA A 281 -17.89 -5.56 -4.22
CA ALA A 281 -16.56 -4.98 -4.16
C ALA A 281 -15.82 -5.07 -5.50
N THR A 282 -15.92 -6.22 -6.18
CA THR A 282 -15.39 -6.40 -7.55
C THR A 282 -16.01 -5.40 -8.53
N ALA A 283 -17.30 -5.09 -8.37
CA ALA A 283 -18.02 -4.10 -9.15
C ALA A 283 -17.70 -2.63 -8.77
N GLY A 284 -16.95 -2.40 -7.68
CA GLY A 284 -16.50 -1.07 -7.25
C GLY A 284 -17.15 -0.52 -5.98
N THR A 285 -17.88 -1.34 -5.23
CA THR A 285 -18.48 -0.93 -3.95
C THR A 285 -17.45 -1.08 -2.84
N TRP A 286 -17.13 0.00 -2.13
CA TRP A 286 -16.23 -0.10 -0.98
C TRP A 286 -16.83 -1.01 0.11
N PRO A 287 -16.08 -1.98 0.69
CA PRO A 287 -16.65 -2.91 1.69
C PRO A 287 -17.28 -2.21 2.89
N LEU A 288 -16.77 -1.05 3.30
CA LEU A 288 -17.38 -0.27 4.37
C LEU A 288 -18.78 0.25 3.98
N ASP A 289 -18.93 0.78 2.77
CA ASP A 289 -20.23 1.23 2.27
C ASP A 289 -21.23 0.07 2.22
N TYR A 290 -20.77 -1.10 1.77
CA TYR A 290 -21.59 -2.29 1.74
C TYR A 290 -22.03 -2.72 3.16
N LEU A 291 -21.08 -2.76 4.10
CA LEU A 291 -21.32 -3.16 5.49
C LEU A 291 -22.34 -2.26 6.20
N LEU A 292 -22.28 -0.95 5.94
CA LEU A 292 -23.03 0.08 6.65
C LEU A 292 -24.28 0.58 5.91
N ARG A 293 -24.57 0.10 4.69
CA ARG A 293 -25.65 0.62 3.84
C ARG A 293 -27.03 0.67 4.51
N ASP A 294 -27.31 -0.31 5.38
CA ASP A 294 -28.60 -0.48 6.07
C ASP A 294 -28.53 -0.06 7.55
N GLN A 295 -27.40 0.48 8.01
CA GLN A 295 -27.21 0.91 9.39
C GLN A 295 -27.69 2.36 9.57
N PRO A 296 -28.49 2.67 10.61
CA PRO A 296 -28.83 4.06 10.92
C PRO A 296 -27.59 4.78 11.48
N PRO A 297 -27.33 6.05 11.10
CA PRO A 297 -26.22 6.79 11.70
C PRO A 297 -26.55 7.16 13.15
N ALA A 298 -25.66 6.82 14.08
CA ALA A 298 -25.66 7.33 15.45
C ALA A 298 -24.76 8.57 15.56
N TRP A 299 -25.20 9.56 16.34
CA TRP A 299 -24.49 10.83 16.49
C TRP A 299 -23.86 10.93 17.86
N SER A 300 -22.79 10.18 18.06
CA SER A 300 -22.00 10.18 19.30
C SER A 300 -21.02 11.36 19.34
N GLU A 301 -20.59 11.78 20.54
CA GLU A 301 -19.52 12.77 20.68
C GLU A 301 -18.18 12.20 20.19
N LEU A 302 -17.30 13.06 19.67
CA LEU A 302 -15.99 12.63 19.17
C LEU A 302 -15.14 12.09 20.34
N PRO A 303 -14.70 10.82 20.30
CA PRO A 303 -13.87 10.25 21.34
C PRO A 303 -12.58 11.04 21.58
N ASP A 304 -12.11 11.08 22.83
CA ASP A 304 -10.91 11.83 23.21
C ASP A 304 -9.64 11.32 22.52
N ASP A 305 -9.54 10.01 22.31
CA ASP A 305 -8.42 9.39 21.59
C ASP A 305 -8.42 9.74 20.10
N ALA A 306 -9.59 9.82 19.47
CA ALA A 306 -9.75 10.33 18.10
C ALA A 306 -9.31 11.79 18.00
N ARG A 307 -9.73 12.64 18.93
CA ARG A 307 -9.29 14.04 19.01
C ARG A 307 -7.78 14.15 19.22
N ALA A 308 -7.23 13.39 20.16
CA ALA A 308 -5.79 13.36 20.44
C ALA A 308 -4.98 12.93 19.20
N ARG A 309 -5.51 12.01 18.39
CA ARG A 309 -4.89 11.59 17.13
C ARG A 309 -4.87 12.71 16.09
N GLY A 310 -5.96 13.45 15.93
CA GLY A 310 -6.00 14.64 15.07
C GLY A 310 -4.99 15.72 15.50
N GLU A 311 -4.91 15.97 16.80
CA GLU A 311 -3.92 16.90 17.37
C GLU A 311 -2.48 16.45 17.12
N ARG A 312 -2.20 15.15 17.28
CA ARG A 312 -0.89 14.57 16.98
C ARG A 312 -0.55 14.72 15.49
N TYR A 313 -1.47 14.36 14.59
CA TYR A 313 -1.27 14.51 13.16
C TYR A 313 -0.99 15.97 12.78
N ARG A 314 -1.75 16.92 13.34
CA ARG A 314 -1.53 18.35 13.08
C ARG A 314 -0.10 18.80 13.45
N ARG A 315 0.43 18.32 14.58
CA ARG A 315 1.80 18.63 15.01
C ARG A 315 2.84 17.98 14.10
N GLU A 316 2.70 16.68 13.82
CA GLU A 316 3.64 15.92 13.00
C GLU A 316 3.69 16.40 11.54
N MET A 317 2.57 16.92 11.02
CA MET A 317 2.48 17.38 9.64
C MET A 317 2.82 18.86 9.46
N GLY A 318 3.21 19.58 10.52
CA GLY A 318 3.53 21.01 10.47
C GLY A 318 4.67 21.34 9.50
N ALA A 319 5.82 20.68 9.66
CA ALA A 319 6.97 20.85 8.78
C ALA A 319 6.67 20.38 7.35
N THR A 320 5.92 19.29 7.20
CA THR A 320 5.47 18.77 5.90
C THR A 320 4.61 19.78 5.14
N ARG A 321 3.66 20.43 5.83
CA ARG A 321 2.83 21.47 5.21
C ARG A 321 3.68 22.62 4.71
N GLN A 322 4.63 23.10 5.52
CA GLN A 322 5.56 24.16 5.11
C GLN A 322 6.37 23.72 3.88
N ARG A 323 6.85 22.48 3.86
CA ARG A 323 7.63 21.93 2.74
C ARG A 323 6.83 21.84 1.44
N LEU A 324 5.54 21.48 1.52
CA LEU A 324 4.64 21.47 0.36
C LEU A 324 4.43 22.87 -0.23
N VAL A 325 4.32 23.90 0.64
CA VAL A 325 4.23 25.29 0.20
C VAL A 325 5.52 25.72 -0.49
N GLU A 326 6.68 25.47 0.11
CA GLU A 326 7.98 25.79 -0.49
C GLU A 326 8.19 25.13 -1.85
N LEU A 327 7.75 23.88 -2.02
CA LEU A 327 7.83 23.17 -3.30
C LEU A 327 6.94 23.83 -4.37
N GLN A 328 5.72 24.23 -4.00
CA GLN A 328 4.80 24.92 -4.91
C GLN A 328 5.34 26.32 -5.28
N GLU A 329 5.89 27.06 -4.33
CA GLU A 329 6.53 28.36 -4.57
C GLU A 329 7.77 28.22 -5.47
N ALA A 330 8.62 27.22 -5.19
CA ALA A 330 9.76 26.88 -6.02
C ALA A 330 9.35 26.55 -7.46
N PHE A 331 8.23 25.85 -7.62
CA PHE A 331 7.66 25.57 -8.92
C PHE A 331 7.09 26.85 -9.56
N ALA A 332 6.44 27.73 -8.82
CA ALA A 332 5.86 28.96 -9.36
C ALA A 332 6.92 30.00 -9.79
N ASP A 333 8.15 29.95 -9.27
CA ASP A 333 9.23 30.87 -9.65
C ASP A 333 9.81 30.55 -11.04
N PRO A 334 9.56 31.36 -12.08
CA PRO A 334 10.07 31.11 -13.44
C PRO A 334 11.59 31.25 -13.54
N ARG A 335 12.25 31.85 -12.54
CA ARG A 335 13.72 31.97 -12.51
C ARG A 335 14.38 30.66 -12.12
N ARG A 336 13.64 29.74 -11.47
CA ARG A 336 14.15 28.41 -11.13
C ARG A 336 14.03 27.50 -12.35
N PRO A 337 15.14 26.92 -12.85
CA PRO A 337 15.06 25.92 -13.90
C PRO A 337 14.24 24.71 -13.46
N LEU A 338 13.59 24.02 -14.40
CA LEU A 338 12.95 22.73 -14.14
C LEU A 338 13.72 21.60 -14.81
N LEU A 339 13.95 20.53 -14.06
CA LEU A 339 14.25 19.22 -14.64
C LEU A 339 12.94 18.46 -14.82
N VAL A 340 12.65 18.06 -16.05
CA VAL A 340 11.47 17.28 -16.41
C VAL A 340 11.92 15.87 -16.75
N ILE A 341 11.46 14.91 -15.95
CA ILE A 341 11.76 13.50 -16.14
C ILE A 341 10.46 12.78 -16.50
N PRO A 342 10.35 12.17 -17.69
CA PRO A 342 9.19 11.36 -18.03
C PRO A 342 9.18 10.18 -17.08
N GLN A 343 8.10 9.97 -16.33
CA GLN A 343 8.11 8.94 -15.28
C GLN A 343 8.07 7.53 -15.89
N PRO A 344 9.09 6.68 -15.64
CA PRO A 344 8.90 5.24 -15.79
C PRO A 344 8.09 4.69 -14.61
N ARG A 345 7.34 3.60 -14.82
CA ARG A 345 6.50 2.91 -13.82
C ARG A 345 7.32 2.17 -12.74
N ARG A 346 8.34 2.81 -12.14
CA ARG A 346 9.19 2.18 -11.11
C ARG A 346 8.70 2.53 -9.70
N THR A 347 9.00 1.62 -8.77
CA THR A 347 8.76 1.77 -7.34
C THR A 347 9.57 2.96 -6.80
N ILE A 348 8.88 3.90 -6.16
CA ILE A 348 9.50 5.08 -5.53
C ILE A 348 9.66 4.76 -4.04
N GLY A 349 10.90 4.83 -3.55
CA GLY A 349 11.17 4.83 -2.12
C GLY A 349 11.04 6.24 -1.53
N PHE A 350 10.90 6.34 -0.21
CA PHE A 350 10.90 7.63 0.49
C PHE A 350 11.97 7.66 1.57
N ALA A 351 12.65 8.80 1.71
CA ALA A 351 13.55 9.07 2.80
C ALA A 351 12.75 9.32 4.08
N THR A 352 12.92 8.47 5.10
CA THR A 352 12.13 8.50 6.34
C THR A 352 12.89 8.92 7.60
N ALA A 353 14.19 9.26 7.51
CA ALA A 353 15.04 9.16 8.71
C ALA A 353 15.77 10.43 9.20
N ALA A 354 15.71 11.57 8.50
CA ALA A 354 16.55 12.74 8.90
C ALA A 354 15.82 14.09 8.98
N SER A 355 14.55 14.18 8.61
CA SER A 355 13.78 15.43 8.61
C SER A 355 12.53 15.32 9.46
N GLU A 356 12.14 16.43 10.12
CA GLU A 356 10.79 16.60 10.69
C GLU A 356 9.68 16.56 9.63
N VAL A 357 10.05 16.60 8.35
CA VAL A 357 9.16 16.41 7.20
C VAL A 357 8.88 14.93 7.00
N ARG A 358 7.59 14.59 6.88
CA ARG A 358 7.14 13.26 6.49
C ARG A 358 7.29 13.09 4.98
N GLY A 359 8.05 12.09 4.56
CA GLY A 359 8.13 11.68 3.16
C GLY A 359 6.86 10.94 2.72
N GLY A 360 6.54 11.04 1.43
CA GLY A 360 5.36 10.40 0.86
C GLY A 360 4.80 11.15 -0.34
N PHE A 361 3.58 10.79 -0.71
CA PHE A 361 2.83 11.39 -1.80
C PHE A 361 1.61 12.16 -1.25
N TYR A 362 1.36 13.33 -1.83
CA TYR A 362 0.36 14.30 -1.37
C TYR A 362 -0.46 14.79 -2.54
N VAL A 363 -1.78 14.69 -2.46
CA VAL A 363 -2.67 15.08 -3.55
C VAL A 363 -2.91 16.58 -3.51
N LEU A 364 -2.75 17.23 -4.67
CA LEU A 364 -3.00 18.66 -4.84
C LEU A 364 -4.42 18.83 -5.40
N ALA A 365 -5.25 19.60 -4.69
CA ALA A 365 -6.64 19.83 -5.07
C ALA A 365 -6.76 20.74 -6.31
N ASP A 366 -5.82 21.67 -6.48
CA ASP A 366 -5.87 22.72 -7.49
C ASP A 366 -4.59 22.78 -8.34
N GLY A 367 -4.74 23.24 -9.59
CA GLY A 367 -3.63 23.56 -10.48
C GLY A 367 -3.31 22.49 -11.54
N PRO A 368 -2.24 22.70 -12.33
CA PRO A 368 -1.84 21.77 -13.38
C PRO A 368 -1.15 20.50 -12.84
N PHE A 369 -0.82 20.49 -11.54
CA PHE A 369 -0.23 19.35 -10.85
C PHE A 369 -1.29 18.56 -10.13
N ARG A 370 -1.04 17.26 -10.05
CA ARG A 370 -1.99 16.33 -9.43
C ARG A 370 -1.48 15.81 -8.09
N GLN A 371 -0.16 15.74 -7.94
CA GLN A 371 0.46 15.16 -6.77
C GLN A 371 1.81 15.83 -6.51
N ALA A 372 2.14 16.01 -5.24
CA ALA A 372 3.46 16.34 -4.76
C ALA A 372 4.08 15.10 -4.12
N TYR A 373 5.36 14.90 -4.35
CA TYR A 373 6.14 13.84 -3.73
C TYR A 373 7.23 14.48 -2.90
N LEU A 374 7.32 14.10 -1.64
CA LEU A 374 8.34 14.58 -0.72
C LEU A 374 9.30 13.47 -0.33
N GLY A 375 10.59 13.75 -0.43
CA GLY A 375 11.66 12.84 -0.03
C GLY A 375 11.80 11.61 -0.95
N ALA A 376 11.46 11.72 -2.23
CA ALA A 376 11.47 10.58 -3.15
C ALA A 376 12.88 10.05 -3.42
N ARG A 377 12.97 8.73 -3.65
CA ARG A 377 14.19 8.01 -3.99
C ARG A 377 13.98 7.10 -5.19
N TRP A 378 14.79 7.28 -6.23
CA TRP A 378 14.91 6.36 -7.36
C TRP A 378 16.15 6.70 -8.20
N ASN A 379 16.45 5.88 -9.21
CA ASN A 379 17.52 6.13 -10.19
C ASN A 379 16.92 6.28 -11.61
N VAL A 380 17.48 7.20 -12.41
CA VAL A 380 17.19 7.37 -13.84
C VAL A 380 18.51 7.55 -14.57
N GLY A 381 18.94 6.52 -15.31
CA GLY A 381 20.30 6.42 -15.80
C GLY A 381 21.34 6.70 -14.74
N GLU A 382 22.27 7.59 -15.03
CA GLU A 382 23.34 7.96 -14.10
C GLU A 382 22.91 8.96 -13.02
N LEU A 383 21.64 9.38 -13.00
CA LEU A 383 21.10 10.29 -12.00
C LEU A 383 20.45 9.50 -10.87
N THR A 384 20.99 9.64 -9.67
CA THR A 384 20.37 9.19 -8.43
C THR A 384 19.59 10.32 -7.80
N LEU A 385 18.34 10.03 -7.44
CA LEU A 385 17.49 10.86 -6.61
C LEU A 385 17.43 10.24 -5.22
N ASP A 386 17.79 11.01 -4.20
CA ASP A 386 17.77 10.58 -2.82
C ASP A 386 17.22 11.69 -1.92
N GLY A 387 15.95 11.58 -1.56
CA GLY A 387 15.26 12.57 -0.74
C GLY A 387 14.83 13.81 -1.52
N VAL A 388 14.48 13.65 -2.80
CA VAL A 388 14.14 14.75 -3.70
C VAL A 388 12.64 15.01 -3.70
N ASP A 389 12.27 16.29 -3.65
CA ASP A 389 10.88 16.72 -3.73
C ASP A 389 10.52 17.13 -5.16
N TYR A 390 9.33 16.75 -5.62
CA TYR A 390 8.89 17.09 -6.98
C TYR A 390 7.37 17.12 -7.12
N LEU A 391 6.91 17.76 -8.19
CA LEU A 391 5.50 17.75 -8.58
C LEU A 391 5.28 16.80 -9.75
N GLU A 392 4.19 16.05 -9.71
CA GLU A 392 3.72 15.23 -10.82
C GLU A 392 2.60 15.97 -11.56
N GLY A 393 2.75 16.04 -12.88
CA GLY A 393 1.76 16.65 -13.77
C GLY A 393 1.97 16.23 -15.21
N ASP A 394 1.04 16.67 -16.06
CA ASP A 394 1.21 16.61 -17.50
C ASP A 394 2.33 17.58 -17.91
N ALA A 395 3.35 17.07 -18.59
CA ALA A 395 4.50 17.87 -19.00
C ALA A 395 4.44 18.33 -20.45
N GLU A 396 3.36 18.10 -21.20
CA GLU A 396 3.26 18.46 -22.61
C GLU A 396 3.49 19.97 -22.83
N ALA A 397 3.03 20.79 -21.88
CA ALA A 397 3.24 22.24 -21.90
C ALA A 397 4.70 22.69 -21.64
N TYR A 398 5.53 21.82 -21.06
CA TYR A 398 6.92 22.09 -20.73
C TYR A 398 7.87 21.40 -21.73
N CYS A 399 7.66 20.11 -21.99
CA CYS A 399 8.44 19.27 -22.89
C CYS A 399 7.48 18.55 -23.84
N PRO A 400 7.33 19.02 -25.10
CA PRO A 400 6.39 18.40 -26.05
C PRO A 400 6.65 16.90 -26.26
N GLY A 401 5.58 16.12 -26.28
CA GLY A 401 5.60 14.65 -26.32
C GLY A 401 5.68 13.98 -24.95
N TYR A 402 5.88 14.73 -23.85
CA TYR A 402 5.98 14.17 -22.51
C TYR A 402 4.62 14.21 -21.86
N GLY A 403 4.06 13.04 -21.56
CA GLY A 403 2.87 12.93 -20.73
C GLY A 403 3.19 13.16 -19.25
N ARG A 404 2.67 12.26 -18.39
CA ARG A 404 2.89 12.32 -16.95
C ARG A 404 4.38 12.26 -16.60
N SER A 405 4.86 13.30 -15.91
CA SER A 405 6.27 13.48 -15.63
C SER A 405 6.53 14.00 -14.23
N ALA A 406 7.72 13.73 -13.71
CA ALA A 406 8.26 14.34 -12.51
C ALA A 406 8.88 15.69 -12.89
N LEU A 407 8.42 16.75 -12.23
CA LEU A 407 8.86 18.11 -12.44
C LEU A 407 9.61 18.59 -11.20
N ILE A 408 10.92 18.76 -11.32
CA ILE A 408 11.84 19.06 -10.22
C ILE A 408 12.36 20.50 -10.37
N PRO A 409 11.95 21.44 -9.50
CA PRO A 409 12.56 22.76 -9.41
C PRO A 409 14.02 22.66 -8.97
N LEU A 410 14.92 23.23 -9.74
CA LEU A 410 16.35 23.24 -9.46
C LEU A 410 16.79 24.57 -8.85
N ARG A 411 17.75 24.52 -7.91
CA ARG A 411 18.54 25.69 -7.49
C ARG A 411 19.51 26.15 -8.58
N GLY A 412 19.99 25.22 -9.40
CA GLY A 412 21.01 25.46 -10.42
C GLY A 412 21.41 24.17 -11.13
N GLY A 413 22.42 24.26 -11.99
CA GLY A 413 22.94 23.11 -12.70
C GLY A 413 23.90 23.49 -13.82
N ASP A 414 24.96 22.71 -13.96
CA ASP A 414 25.92 22.82 -15.05
C ASP A 414 25.44 22.01 -16.25
N TRP A 415 24.93 22.71 -17.27
CA TRP A 415 24.54 22.10 -18.53
C TRP A 415 25.62 22.29 -19.59
N ARG A 416 26.15 21.20 -20.12
CA ARG A 416 27.17 21.20 -21.20
C ARG A 416 26.92 20.03 -22.16
N GLU A 417 26.98 20.31 -23.45
CA GLU A 417 26.92 19.29 -24.53
C GLU A 417 25.74 18.32 -24.38
N GLY A 418 24.54 18.82 -24.07
CA GLY A 418 23.34 17.99 -23.92
C GLY A 418 23.27 17.18 -22.62
N THR A 419 24.15 17.44 -21.66
CA THR A 419 24.16 16.77 -20.35
C THR A 419 24.02 17.79 -19.22
N LEU A 420 23.11 17.53 -18.29
CA LEU A 420 22.91 18.30 -17.07
C LEU A 420 23.59 17.61 -15.89
N ALA A 421 24.39 18.36 -15.13
CA ALA A 421 24.74 18.03 -13.75
C ALA A 421 23.97 18.98 -12.81
N PRO A 422 22.87 18.53 -12.19
CA PRO A 422 22.02 19.41 -11.39
C PRO A 422 22.69 19.79 -10.05
N GLU A 423 22.48 21.03 -9.61
CA GLU A 423 22.90 21.51 -8.29
C GLU A 423 21.72 21.53 -7.31
N GLU A 424 21.03 20.40 -7.15
CA GLU A 424 19.95 20.25 -6.17
C GLU A 424 20.35 19.21 -5.11
N PRO A 425 20.19 19.50 -3.80
CA PRO A 425 20.34 18.49 -2.75
C PRO A 425 19.54 17.23 -3.05
N GLY A 426 20.18 16.07 -2.89
CA GLY A 426 19.56 14.78 -3.19
C GLY A 426 19.65 14.34 -4.65
N LEU A 427 19.96 15.23 -5.60
CA LEU A 427 20.32 14.86 -6.96
C LEU A 427 21.82 14.64 -7.09
N ARG A 428 22.23 13.44 -7.52
CA ARG A 428 23.65 13.08 -7.71
C ARG A 428 23.84 12.41 -9.05
N GLY A 429 24.85 12.86 -9.81
CA GLY A 429 25.18 12.30 -11.12
C GLY A 429 24.86 13.24 -12.28
N ARG A 430 24.65 12.67 -13.46
CA ARG A 430 24.44 13.42 -14.71
C ARG A 430 23.27 12.82 -15.48
N LEU A 431 22.62 13.63 -16.29
CA LEU A 431 21.52 13.17 -17.14
C LEU A 431 21.55 13.82 -18.52
N ALA A 432 21.35 13.01 -19.55
CA ALA A 432 21.16 13.50 -20.91
C ALA A 432 19.85 14.29 -20.99
N THR A 433 19.94 15.57 -21.36
CA THR A 433 18.79 16.48 -21.39
C THR A 433 18.83 17.39 -22.60
N ALA A 434 17.66 17.62 -23.19
CA ALA A 434 17.44 18.76 -24.07
C ALA A 434 17.18 20.01 -23.22
N ARG A 435 17.84 21.13 -23.56
CA ARG A 435 17.61 22.41 -22.90
C ARG A 435 16.71 23.29 -23.75
N SER A 436 15.63 23.80 -23.15
CA SER A 436 14.73 24.76 -23.79
C SER A 436 14.43 25.94 -22.87
N LEU A 437 13.83 26.98 -23.43
CA LEU A 437 13.32 28.13 -22.69
C LEU A 437 11.83 28.30 -23.02
N VAL A 438 10.97 28.16 -22.02
CA VAL A 438 9.51 28.29 -22.17
C VAL A 438 9.04 29.33 -21.15
N ASP A 439 8.36 30.38 -21.62
CA ASP A 439 7.86 31.49 -20.79
C ASP A 439 8.92 32.10 -19.85
N GLY A 440 10.16 32.24 -20.36
CA GLY A 440 11.29 32.77 -19.60
C GLY A 440 11.91 31.80 -18.59
N ARG A 441 11.39 30.57 -18.50
CA ARG A 441 11.91 29.51 -17.64
C ARG A 441 12.79 28.55 -18.41
N THR A 442 13.97 28.25 -17.85
CA THR A 442 14.85 27.21 -18.41
C THR A 442 14.29 25.83 -18.06
N LEU A 443 14.14 24.97 -19.06
CA LEU A 443 13.72 23.58 -18.89
C LEU A 443 14.83 22.64 -19.35
N TYR A 444 15.00 21.55 -18.61
CA TYR A 444 15.85 20.43 -18.95
C TYR A 444 14.96 19.19 -19.11
N CYS A 445 14.67 18.81 -20.34
CA CYS A 445 13.84 17.64 -20.66
C CYS A 445 14.74 16.41 -20.77
N ALA A 446 14.58 15.45 -19.85
CA ALA A 446 15.38 14.22 -19.82
C ALA A 446 15.02 13.29 -20.99
N ALA A 447 16.01 12.89 -21.79
CA ALA A 447 15.75 12.01 -22.93
C ALA A 447 15.05 10.71 -22.49
N GLU A 448 13.96 10.33 -23.17
CA GLU A 448 13.14 9.14 -22.83
C GLU A 448 13.91 7.82 -22.80
N ASN A 449 15.10 7.79 -23.43
CA ASN A 449 15.99 6.63 -23.49
C ASN A 449 17.35 6.91 -22.82
N ALA A 450 17.42 7.78 -21.81
CA ALA A 450 18.58 7.78 -20.92
C ALA A 450 18.66 6.39 -20.28
N PRO A 451 19.75 5.63 -20.50
CA PRO A 451 19.84 4.19 -20.23
C PRO A 451 19.46 3.79 -18.81
#